data_AF-A0A6N6KN41-F1
#
_entry.id   AF-A0A6N6KN41-F1
#
_cell.length_a   1.000
_cell.length_b   1.000
_cell.length_c   1.000
_cell.angle_alpha   90.00
_cell.angle_beta   90.00
_cell.angle_gamma   90.00
#
_symmetry.space_group_name_H-M   'P 1'
#
loop_
_entity.id
_entity.type
_entity.pdbx_description
1 polymer ?
#
loop_
_entity_poly.entity_id
_entity_poly.type
_entity_poly.pdbx_seq_one_letter_code
_entity_poly.pdbx_strand_id
1 'polypeptide(L)'
;MRQLYSIFFFLLACLALNGQDIKWNLDSFDMALRKVVCLQNDEELIPVRDLASLEVGYRYFGRDAKNTFEATLNKYMPVQNLGEQSGRKTFSDTKKQRLLICAVNADFFEGLKNDNRASMLEFLKDHSEAMPKILVVFGGNDLPHLERLKPIFEVIIYASLETYWYQSIAAQAIFGGLSIEGELLVDLSESFPKGTGVPIKELNRLGY
;
A
#
# COMPACT_ATOMS: atom_id res chain seq x y z
N MET A 1 51.90 13.72 -11.85
CA MET A 1 51.33 13.91 -10.50
C MET A 1 49.95 14.58 -10.48
N ARG A 2 49.70 15.70 -11.19
CA ARG A 2 48.41 16.42 -11.16
C ARG A 2 47.16 15.60 -11.60
N GLN A 3 47.32 14.70 -12.57
CA GLN A 3 46.26 13.80 -13.06
C GLN A 3 45.81 12.76 -12.01
N LEU A 4 46.72 12.26 -11.16
CA LEU A 4 46.43 11.24 -10.16
C LEU A 4 45.58 11.80 -9.00
N TYR A 5 45.85 13.05 -8.61
CA TYR A 5 45.08 13.76 -7.56
C TYR A 5 43.66 14.08 -8.00
N SER A 6 43.44 14.44 -9.28
CA SER A 6 42.07 14.65 -9.80
C SER A 6 41.25 13.36 -9.82
N ILE A 7 41.85 12.22 -10.20
CA ILE A 7 41.14 10.93 -10.21
C ILE A 7 40.82 10.49 -8.77
N PHE A 8 41.75 10.66 -7.85
CA PHE A 8 41.54 10.34 -6.43
C PHE A 8 40.46 11.23 -5.80
N PHE A 9 40.45 12.53 -6.08
CA PHE A 9 39.42 13.46 -5.61
C PHE A 9 38.04 13.14 -6.19
N PHE A 10 37.98 12.74 -7.46
CA PHE A 10 36.74 12.32 -8.11
C PHE A 10 36.18 11.00 -7.51
N LEU A 11 37.05 10.02 -7.23
CA LEU A 11 36.65 8.78 -6.56
C LEU A 11 36.14 9.02 -5.14
N LEU A 12 36.78 9.91 -4.38
CA LEU A 12 36.29 10.33 -3.05
C LEU A 12 34.94 11.03 -3.12
N ALA A 13 34.72 11.88 -4.13
CA ALA A 13 33.43 12.53 -4.34
C ALA A 13 32.32 11.52 -4.71
N CYS A 14 32.59 10.55 -5.58
CA CYS A 14 31.64 9.49 -5.91
C CYS A 14 31.30 8.59 -4.70
N LEU A 15 32.30 8.21 -3.90
CA LEU A 15 32.08 7.46 -2.65
C LEU A 15 31.24 8.25 -1.64
N ALA A 16 31.49 9.55 -1.51
CA ALA A 16 30.71 10.41 -0.64
C ALA A 16 29.27 10.57 -1.12
N LEU A 17 29.03 10.75 -2.42
CA LEU A 17 27.69 10.82 -3.01
C LEU A 17 26.92 9.51 -2.81
N ASN A 18 27.53 8.35 -3.13
CA ASN A 18 26.93 7.05 -2.90
C ASN A 18 26.59 6.82 -1.42
N GLY A 19 27.45 7.27 -0.50
CA GLY A 19 27.18 7.19 0.94
C GLY A 19 26.00 8.05 1.39
N GLN A 20 25.83 9.25 0.82
CA GLN A 20 24.66 10.10 1.08
C GLN A 20 23.38 9.50 0.50
N ASP A 21 23.42 8.95 -0.70
CA ASP A 21 22.26 8.31 -1.34
C ASP A 21 21.79 7.09 -0.54
N ILE A 22 22.72 6.23 -0.09
CA ILE A 22 22.41 5.09 0.78
C ILE A 22 21.76 5.56 2.08
N LYS A 23 22.35 6.56 2.74
CA LYS A 23 21.81 7.09 4.00
C LYS A 23 20.40 7.67 3.80
N TRP A 24 20.20 8.50 2.78
CA TRP A 24 18.88 9.07 2.45
C TRP A 24 17.84 7.98 2.22
N ASN A 25 18.23 6.89 1.56
CA ASN A 25 17.35 5.77 1.29
C ASN A 25 16.94 5.03 2.57
N LEU A 26 17.88 4.80 3.50
CA LEU A 26 17.62 4.19 4.81
C LEU A 26 16.73 5.09 5.68
N ASP A 27 17.05 6.38 5.78
CA ASP A 27 16.23 7.33 6.56
C ASP A 27 14.80 7.41 6.00
N SER A 28 14.64 7.34 4.68
CA SER A 28 13.33 7.32 4.01
C SER A 28 12.56 6.03 4.27
N PHE A 29 13.24 4.89 4.30
CA PHE A 29 12.67 3.59 4.64
C PHE A 29 12.18 3.57 6.10
N ASP A 30 13.03 3.98 7.03
CA ASP A 30 12.71 4.02 8.47
C ASP A 30 11.54 4.96 8.77
N MET A 31 11.49 6.12 8.09
CA MET A 31 10.36 7.03 8.20
C MET A 31 9.07 6.40 7.66
N ALA A 32 9.15 5.71 6.52
CA ALA A 32 8.00 5.03 5.94
C ALA A 32 7.49 3.91 6.84
N LEU A 33 8.38 3.12 7.45
CA LEU A 33 8.03 2.03 8.36
C LEU A 33 7.19 2.50 9.56
N ARG A 34 7.45 3.72 10.05
CA ARG A 34 6.71 4.33 11.16
C ARG A 34 5.41 5.03 10.74
N LYS A 35 5.23 5.31 9.44
CA LYS A 35 4.13 6.11 8.90
C LYS A 35 3.24 5.34 7.91
N VAL A 36 3.52 4.06 7.72
CA VAL A 36 2.57 3.07 7.20
C VAL A 36 1.93 2.40 8.41
N VAL A 37 0.62 2.59 8.55
CA VAL A 37 -0.14 2.25 9.75
C VAL A 37 -1.33 1.38 9.33
N CYS A 38 -1.51 0.23 9.96
CA CYS A 38 -2.74 -0.53 9.83
C CYS A 38 -3.79 0.06 10.78
N LEU A 39 -4.90 0.55 10.25
CA LEU A 39 -5.97 1.18 11.01
C LEU A 39 -7.02 0.16 11.50
N GLN A 40 -7.19 -0.91 10.74
CA GLN A 40 -8.14 -1.99 11.02
C GLN A 40 -7.61 -3.28 10.39
N ASN A 41 -7.76 -4.39 11.10
CA ASN A 41 -7.40 -5.73 10.64
C ASN A 41 -8.34 -6.76 11.28
N ASP A 42 -9.56 -6.83 10.77
CA ASP A 42 -10.59 -7.72 11.29
C ASP A 42 -10.19 -9.18 11.07
N GLU A 43 -10.49 -10.01 12.07
CA GLU A 43 -10.17 -11.45 12.09
C GLU A 43 -8.69 -11.79 11.81
N GLU A 44 -7.79 -10.82 12.01
CA GLU A 44 -6.37 -10.95 11.67
C GLU A 44 -6.15 -11.38 10.21
N LEU A 45 -6.94 -10.82 9.28
CA LEU A 45 -6.87 -11.14 7.85
C LEU A 45 -5.46 -10.97 7.27
N ILE A 46 -4.72 -9.93 7.69
CA ILE A 46 -3.30 -9.76 7.35
C ILE A 46 -2.37 -10.05 8.54
N PRO A 47 -1.18 -10.62 8.32
CA PRO A 47 -0.60 -10.98 7.01
C PRO A 47 -1.27 -12.22 6.39
N VAL A 48 -1.50 -12.17 5.07
CA VAL A 48 -2.18 -13.25 4.33
C VAL A 48 -1.30 -14.51 4.29
N ARG A 49 -1.82 -15.64 4.80
CA ARG A 49 -1.04 -16.87 5.02
C ARG A 49 -1.03 -17.85 3.83
N ASP A 50 -2.19 -18.29 3.34
CA ASP A 50 -2.28 -19.34 2.31
C ASP A 50 -2.36 -18.78 0.88
N LEU A 51 -1.21 -18.39 0.33
CA LEU A 51 -1.15 -17.78 -1.02
C LEU A 51 -1.43 -18.78 -2.15
N ALA A 52 -1.25 -20.08 -1.91
CA ALA A 52 -1.38 -21.10 -2.96
C ALA A 52 -2.84 -21.33 -3.37
N SER A 53 -3.75 -21.23 -2.39
CA SER A 53 -5.20 -21.38 -2.60
C SER A 53 -5.92 -20.04 -2.87
N LEU A 54 -5.17 -18.95 -2.96
CA LEU A 54 -5.70 -17.59 -3.09
C LEU A 54 -5.64 -17.09 -4.53
N GLU A 55 -6.69 -16.36 -4.91
CA GLU A 55 -6.72 -15.49 -6.08
C GLU A 55 -6.94 -14.05 -5.61
N VAL A 56 -6.08 -13.13 -6.07
CA VAL A 56 -6.10 -11.74 -5.62
C VAL A 56 -6.49 -10.83 -6.78
N GLY A 57 -7.59 -10.13 -6.62
CA GLY A 57 -7.98 -9.01 -7.47
C GLY A 57 -7.41 -7.71 -6.93
N TYR A 58 -6.97 -6.82 -7.81
CA TYR A 58 -6.39 -5.53 -7.45
C TYR A 58 -7.02 -4.40 -8.26
N ARG A 59 -7.40 -3.31 -7.60
CA ARG A 59 -7.85 -2.08 -8.26
C ARG A 59 -7.27 -0.85 -7.57
N TYR A 60 -6.52 -0.05 -8.32
CA TYR A 60 -6.17 1.30 -7.90
C TYR A 60 -7.25 2.30 -8.33
N PHE A 61 -7.61 3.23 -7.45
CA PHE A 61 -8.56 4.33 -7.69
C PHE A 61 -7.85 5.68 -7.59
N GLY A 62 -8.23 6.61 -8.46
CA GLY A 62 -7.64 7.94 -8.52
C GLY A 62 -6.58 8.07 -9.62
N ARG A 63 -5.55 8.90 -9.38
CA ARG A 63 -4.51 9.14 -10.39
C ARG A 63 -3.62 7.92 -10.53
N ASP A 64 -3.13 7.67 -11.75
CA ASP A 64 -2.08 6.68 -12.00
C ASP A 64 -0.84 7.01 -11.16
N ALA A 65 -0.69 6.33 -10.03
CA ALA A 65 0.55 6.34 -9.28
C ALA A 65 1.60 5.56 -10.07
N LYS A 66 2.88 5.95 -9.95
CA LYS A 66 3.98 5.04 -10.29
C LYS A 66 3.78 3.78 -9.46
N ASN A 67 3.42 2.69 -10.12
CA ASN A 67 2.72 1.58 -9.49
C ASN A 67 3.66 0.61 -8.74
N THR A 68 4.41 1.17 -7.79
CA THR A 68 5.30 0.42 -6.90
C THR A 68 4.49 -0.56 -6.07
N PHE A 69 3.29 -0.16 -5.66
CA PHE A 69 2.38 -1.00 -4.89
C PHE A 69 2.02 -2.29 -5.66
N GLU A 70 1.43 -2.20 -6.86
CA GLU A 70 1.11 -3.40 -7.66
C GLU A 70 2.36 -4.20 -8.02
N ALA A 71 3.45 -3.53 -8.39
CA ALA A 71 4.70 -4.21 -8.69
C ALA A 71 5.20 -5.01 -7.48
N THR A 72 5.06 -4.48 -6.26
CA THR A 72 5.45 -5.16 -5.02
C THR A 72 4.48 -6.28 -4.64
N LEU A 73 3.17 -6.08 -4.81
CA LEU A 73 2.18 -7.17 -4.64
C LEU A 73 2.53 -8.36 -5.53
N ASN A 74 2.84 -8.10 -6.82
CA ASN A 74 3.21 -9.12 -7.79
C ASN A 74 4.50 -9.89 -7.46
N LYS A 75 5.37 -9.35 -6.59
CA LYS A 75 6.56 -10.10 -6.11
C LYS A 75 6.19 -11.22 -5.14
N TYR A 76 5.06 -11.13 -4.44
CA TYR A 76 4.58 -12.18 -3.52
C TYR A 76 3.70 -13.20 -4.23
N MET A 77 2.77 -12.74 -5.06
CA MET A 77 1.94 -13.59 -5.91
C MET A 77 1.34 -12.79 -7.07
N PRO A 78 0.98 -13.41 -8.19
CA PRO A 78 0.28 -12.72 -9.27
C PRO A 78 -1.02 -12.07 -8.77
N VAL A 79 -1.18 -10.77 -9.00
CA VAL A 79 -2.43 -10.06 -8.72
C VAL A 79 -3.10 -9.64 -10.02
N GLN A 80 -4.42 -9.84 -10.10
CA GLN A 80 -5.20 -9.50 -11.29
C GLN A 80 -5.60 -8.03 -11.24
N ASN A 81 -5.09 -7.21 -12.16
CA ASN A 81 -5.52 -5.82 -12.29
C ASN A 81 -6.95 -5.75 -12.88
N LEU A 82 -7.88 -5.20 -12.11
CA LEU A 82 -9.29 -5.06 -12.45
C LEU A 82 -9.64 -3.66 -13.03
N GLY A 83 -8.63 -2.83 -13.31
CA GLY A 83 -8.80 -1.49 -13.89
C GLY A 83 -8.70 -1.44 -15.41
N GLU A 84 -7.93 -2.34 -16.03
CA GLU A 84 -7.70 -2.40 -17.46
C GLU A 84 -8.56 -3.50 -18.12
N GLN A 85 -9.85 -3.21 -18.35
CA GLN A 85 -10.63 -3.60 -19.54
C GLN A 85 -12.14 -3.45 -19.28
N SER A 86 -12.82 -2.95 -20.31
CA SER A 86 -14.28 -2.86 -20.50
C SER A 86 -14.99 -4.22 -20.61
N GLY A 87 -14.51 -5.23 -19.89
CA GLY A 87 -15.09 -6.55 -19.83
C GLY A 87 -14.87 -7.11 -18.44
N ARG A 88 -15.97 -7.54 -17.82
CA ARG A 88 -16.06 -8.19 -16.51
C ARG A 88 -15.08 -9.37 -16.45
N LYS A 89 -13.81 -9.14 -16.17
CA LYS A 89 -12.84 -10.19 -15.88
C LYS A 89 -13.07 -10.60 -14.44
N THR A 90 -14.07 -11.44 -14.26
CA THR A 90 -14.30 -12.16 -13.01
C THR A 90 -13.06 -13.00 -12.71
N PHE A 91 -12.76 -13.17 -11.42
CA PHE A 91 -11.82 -14.16 -10.90
C PHE A 91 -11.88 -15.46 -11.73
N SER A 92 -10.71 -15.89 -12.20
CA SER A 92 -10.52 -16.93 -13.19
C SER A 92 -10.81 -18.34 -12.67
N ASP A 93 -10.69 -18.55 -11.34
CA ASP A 93 -10.94 -19.82 -10.69
C ASP A 93 -12.04 -19.68 -9.63
N THR A 94 -13.10 -20.48 -9.74
CA THR A 94 -14.21 -20.48 -8.78
C THR A 94 -13.92 -21.34 -7.54
N LYS A 95 -12.83 -22.11 -7.53
CA LYS A 95 -12.45 -22.99 -6.41
C LYS A 95 -11.46 -22.36 -5.44
N LYS A 96 -10.79 -21.28 -5.84
CA LYS A 96 -9.85 -20.56 -4.99
C LYS A 96 -10.56 -19.61 -4.05
N GLN A 97 -9.93 -19.38 -2.89
CA GLN A 97 -10.30 -18.26 -2.04
C GLN A 97 -10.02 -16.96 -2.79
N ARG A 98 -10.85 -15.94 -2.56
CA ARG A 98 -10.73 -14.65 -3.24
C ARG A 98 -10.41 -13.56 -2.23
N LEU A 99 -9.54 -12.65 -2.63
CA LEU A 99 -9.22 -11.44 -1.88
C LEU A 99 -9.22 -10.26 -2.84
N LEU A 100 -9.87 -9.18 -2.44
CA LEU A 100 -9.85 -7.93 -3.19
C LEU A 100 -8.96 -6.92 -2.49
N ILE A 101 -7.96 -6.40 -3.20
CA ILE A 101 -7.12 -5.30 -2.73
C ILE A 101 -7.47 -4.05 -3.52
N CYS A 102 -7.99 -3.04 -2.83
CA CYS A 102 -8.23 -1.72 -3.36
C CYS A 102 -7.15 -0.78 -2.86
N ALA A 103 -6.63 0.06 -3.75
CA ALA A 103 -5.71 1.14 -3.39
C ALA A 103 -6.24 2.48 -3.89
N VAL A 104 -5.92 3.55 -3.18
CA VAL A 104 -6.47 4.88 -3.45
C VAL A 104 -5.50 5.96 -2.99
N ASN A 105 -5.38 7.05 -3.77
CA ASN A 105 -4.73 8.26 -3.29
C ASN A 105 -5.70 9.16 -2.52
N ALA A 106 -5.24 9.89 -1.51
CA ALA A 106 -6.07 10.76 -0.67
C ALA A 106 -6.89 11.77 -1.50
N ASP A 107 -6.30 12.33 -2.54
CA ASP A 107 -6.97 13.28 -3.45
C ASP A 107 -8.21 12.69 -4.12
N PHE A 108 -8.35 11.36 -4.20
CA PHE A 108 -9.59 10.70 -4.65
C PHE A 108 -10.79 11.07 -3.76
N PHE A 109 -10.54 11.34 -2.47
CA PHE A 109 -11.55 11.77 -1.52
C PHE A 109 -11.77 13.29 -1.52
N GLU A 110 -10.77 14.09 -1.95
CA GLU A 110 -10.80 15.56 -1.96
C GLU A 110 -11.31 16.16 -3.29
N GLY A 111 -11.11 15.47 -4.41
CA GLY A 111 -11.32 15.98 -5.76
C GLY A 111 -12.73 15.81 -6.35
N LEU A 112 -13.52 16.89 -6.27
CA LEU A 112 -14.54 17.40 -7.21
C LEU A 112 -15.35 16.39 -8.04
N LYS A 113 -16.65 16.34 -7.69
CA LYS A 113 -17.76 15.49 -8.17
C LYS A 113 -17.85 14.17 -7.42
N ASN A 114 -19.04 13.93 -6.87
CA ASN A 114 -19.47 12.67 -6.27
C ASN A 114 -19.22 11.43 -7.15
N ASP A 115 -18.87 11.63 -8.43
CA ASP A 115 -18.65 10.62 -9.47
C ASP A 115 -17.48 9.66 -9.17
N ASN A 116 -16.36 10.15 -8.63
CA ASN A 116 -15.20 9.29 -8.36
C ASN A 116 -15.49 8.31 -7.21
N ARG A 117 -16.09 8.79 -6.12
CA ARG A 117 -16.55 7.90 -5.03
C ARG A 117 -17.63 6.93 -5.50
N ALA A 118 -18.56 7.40 -6.34
CA ALA A 118 -19.57 6.55 -6.94
C ALA A 118 -18.94 5.41 -7.75
N SER A 119 -17.84 5.68 -8.47
CA SER A 119 -17.12 4.64 -9.23
C SER A 119 -16.52 3.54 -8.33
N MET A 120 -16.00 3.89 -7.15
CA MET A 120 -15.49 2.89 -6.21
C MET A 120 -16.64 2.08 -5.59
N LEU A 121 -17.72 2.74 -5.20
CA LEU A 121 -18.89 2.05 -4.65
C LEU A 121 -19.57 1.16 -5.69
N GLU A 122 -19.64 1.60 -6.95
CA GLU A 122 -20.16 0.81 -8.07
C GLU A 122 -19.26 -0.39 -8.35
N PHE A 123 -17.94 -0.20 -8.38
CA PHE A 123 -16.99 -1.30 -8.49
C PHE A 123 -17.16 -2.33 -7.35
N LEU A 124 -17.27 -1.85 -6.11
CA LEU A 124 -17.48 -2.71 -4.94
C LEU A 124 -18.84 -3.42 -4.98
N LYS A 125 -19.86 -2.79 -5.57
CA LYS A 125 -21.16 -3.41 -5.81
C LYS A 125 -21.07 -4.52 -6.87
N ASP A 126 -20.33 -4.29 -7.94
CA ASP A 126 -20.06 -5.29 -8.98
C ASP A 126 -19.21 -6.47 -8.44
N HIS A 127 -18.45 -6.23 -7.36
CA HIS A 127 -17.66 -7.22 -6.64
C HIS A 127 -18.19 -7.45 -5.22
N SER A 128 -19.52 -7.43 -5.07
CA SER A 128 -20.21 -7.60 -3.79
C SER A 128 -20.25 -9.04 -3.28
N GLU A 129 -19.64 -9.97 -4.01
CA GLU A 129 -19.41 -11.33 -3.51
C GLU A 129 -18.79 -11.28 -2.10
N ALA A 130 -19.19 -12.23 -1.25
CA ALA A 130 -18.69 -12.36 0.11
C ALA A 130 -17.23 -12.83 0.08
N MET A 131 -16.33 -11.91 -0.24
CA MET A 131 -14.89 -12.05 -0.18
C MET A 131 -14.30 -10.94 0.68
N PRO A 132 -13.22 -11.24 1.44
CA PRO A 132 -12.49 -10.22 2.18
C PRO A 132 -11.91 -9.14 1.27
N LYS A 133 -11.83 -7.93 1.79
CA LYS A 133 -11.41 -6.71 1.09
C LYS A 133 -10.40 -5.94 1.93
N ILE A 134 -9.33 -5.52 1.28
CA ILE A 134 -8.27 -4.69 1.85
C ILE A 134 -8.32 -3.34 1.16
N LEU A 135 -8.31 -2.26 1.93
CA LEU A 135 -8.11 -0.91 1.43
C LEU A 135 -6.72 -0.41 1.81
N VAL A 136 -5.99 0.14 0.85
CA VAL A 136 -4.75 0.88 1.11
C VAL A 136 -4.92 2.33 0.65
N VAL A 137 -4.76 3.27 1.58
CA VAL A 137 -4.86 4.71 1.31
C VAL A 137 -3.47 5.32 1.34
N PHE A 138 -3.12 6.04 0.27
CA PHE A 138 -1.84 6.74 0.15
C PHE A 138 -2.01 8.27 0.19
N GLY A 139 -1.22 8.94 1.03
CA GLY A 139 -1.23 10.39 1.16
C GLY A 139 -2.37 10.92 2.04
N GLY A 140 -2.46 12.26 2.12
CA GLY A 140 -3.48 12.98 2.89
C GLY A 140 -3.23 12.99 4.39
N ASN A 141 -3.70 14.04 5.07
CA ASN A 141 -3.59 14.18 6.54
C ASN A 141 -4.96 14.34 7.23
N ASP A 142 -6.04 14.49 6.47
CA ASP A 142 -7.42 14.58 6.94
C ASP A 142 -8.32 13.90 5.90
N LEU A 143 -8.95 12.79 6.29
CA LEU A 143 -9.72 11.89 5.42
C LEU A 143 -11.09 11.58 6.05
N PRO A 144 -11.96 12.59 6.25
CA PRO A 144 -13.23 12.43 6.96
C PRO A 144 -14.16 11.41 6.29
N HIS A 145 -13.98 11.16 5.00
CA HIS A 145 -14.81 10.21 4.28
C HIS A 145 -14.36 8.75 4.36
N LEU A 146 -13.20 8.47 4.97
CA LEU A 146 -12.67 7.12 5.16
C LEU A 146 -13.58 6.30 6.10
N GLU A 147 -14.25 6.95 7.04
CA GLU A 147 -15.18 6.34 7.99
C GLU A 147 -16.30 5.55 7.32
N ARG A 148 -16.77 6.05 6.17
CA ARG A 148 -17.83 5.41 5.40
C ARG A 148 -17.37 4.13 4.72
N LEU A 149 -16.06 3.96 4.53
CA LEU A 149 -15.46 2.75 3.96
C LEU A 149 -15.10 1.73 5.04
N LYS A 150 -14.95 2.16 6.29
CA LYS A 150 -14.67 1.29 7.44
C LYS A 150 -15.54 0.02 7.50
N PRO A 151 -16.86 0.07 7.27
CA PRO A 151 -17.70 -1.14 7.32
C PRO A 151 -17.61 -2.05 6.09
N ILE A 152 -16.93 -1.61 5.01
CA ILE A 152 -16.86 -2.32 3.74
C ILE A 152 -15.57 -3.16 3.64
N PHE A 153 -14.53 -2.76 4.35
CA PHE A 153 -13.20 -3.36 4.29
C PHE A 153 -12.84 -3.96 5.64
N GLU A 154 -12.43 -5.23 5.64
CA GLU A 154 -11.91 -5.93 6.80
C GLU A 154 -10.53 -5.41 7.21
N VAL A 155 -9.76 -4.89 6.24
CA VAL A 155 -8.44 -4.30 6.49
C VAL A 155 -8.34 -2.92 5.88
N ILE A 156 -7.83 -1.96 6.66
CA ILE A 156 -7.48 -0.64 6.16
C ILE A 156 -6.04 -0.34 6.55
N ILE A 157 -5.18 -0.10 5.55
CA ILE A 157 -3.82 0.42 5.73
C ILE A 157 -3.79 1.86 5.25
N TYR A 158 -3.21 2.73 6.05
CA TYR A 158 -2.93 4.11 5.69
C TYR A 158 -1.42 4.31 5.59
N ALA A 159 -0.99 4.94 4.51
CA ALA A 159 0.39 5.31 4.25
C ALA A 159 0.44 6.82 4.03
N SER A 160 1.11 7.57 4.90
CA SER A 160 1.02 9.03 4.90
C SER A 160 1.55 9.73 3.64
N LEU A 161 2.28 9.02 2.78
CA LEU A 161 2.83 9.51 1.51
C LEU A 161 2.66 8.45 0.41
N GLU A 162 2.73 8.90 -0.84
CA GLU A 162 2.63 8.05 -2.04
C GLU A 162 4.00 7.56 -2.58
N THR A 163 5.09 7.74 -1.83
CA THR A 163 6.44 7.45 -2.34
C THR A 163 6.75 5.95 -2.38
N TYR A 164 7.87 5.60 -3.02
CA TYR A 164 8.30 4.20 -3.24
C TYR A 164 8.24 3.34 -1.97
N TRP A 165 8.86 3.79 -0.87
CA TRP A 165 8.92 2.99 0.36
C TRP A 165 7.56 2.80 1.02
N TYR A 166 6.70 3.82 0.98
CA TYR A 166 5.37 3.73 1.56
C TYR A 166 4.50 2.72 0.81
N GLN A 167 4.53 2.76 -0.52
CA GLN A 167 3.86 1.76 -1.35
C GLN A 167 4.45 0.36 -1.15
N SER A 168 5.77 0.23 -1.15
CA SER A 168 6.42 -1.07 -0.97
C SER A 168 6.08 -1.68 0.39
N ILE A 169 6.29 -0.94 1.49
CA ILE A 169 6.03 -1.42 2.85
C ILE A 169 4.55 -1.80 3.03
N ALA A 170 3.60 -1.03 2.52
CA ALA A 170 2.19 -1.38 2.59
C ALA A 170 1.88 -2.73 1.90
N ALA A 171 2.44 -2.97 0.71
CA ALA A 171 2.29 -4.25 0.01
C ALA A 171 2.95 -5.41 0.77
N GLN A 172 4.15 -5.18 1.32
CA GLN A 172 4.88 -6.18 2.09
C GLN A 172 4.16 -6.53 3.39
N ALA A 173 3.53 -5.57 4.06
CA ALA A 173 2.74 -5.81 5.27
C ALA A 173 1.54 -6.72 5.02
N ILE A 174 0.82 -6.52 3.90
CA ILE A 174 -0.33 -7.37 3.52
C ILE A 174 0.10 -8.84 3.43
N PHE A 175 1.25 -9.11 2.82
CA PHE A 175 1.77 -10.46 2.68
C PHE A 175 2.76 -10.85 3.78
N GLY A 176 2.94 -10.06 4.84
CA GLY A 176 3.85 -10.40 5.94
C GLY A 176 5.32 -10.54 5.54
N GLY A 177 5.79 -9.81 4.54
CA GLY A 177 7.23 -9.68 4.28
C GLY A 177 7.92 -8.61 5.13
N LEU A 178 7.15 -7.70 5.74
CA LEU A 178 7.64 -6.74 6.74
C LEU A 178 6.59 -6.56 7.84
N SER A 179 7.04 -6.31 9.06
CA SER A 179 6.19 -5.87 10.16
C SER A 179 5.90 -4.37 10.06
N ILE A 180 4.68 -3.96 10.44
CA ILE A 180 4.34 -2.54 10.66
C ILE A 180 3.75 -2.38 12.06
N GLU A 181 4.30 -1.44 12.83
CA GLU A 181 3.95 -1.20 14.24
C GLU A 181 3.63 0.28 14.49
N GLY A 182 3.52 1.09 13.43
CA GLY A 182 3.24 2.51 13.54
C GLY A 182 1.83 2.81 14.05
N GLU A 183 1.67 4.02 14.56
CA GLU A 183 0.39 4.62 14.98
C GLU A 183 0.21 5.97 14.29
N LEU A 184 -1.04 6.41 14.13
CA LEU A 184 -1.36 7.72 13.58
C LEU A 184 -0.77 8.85 14.43
N LEU A 185 -0.04 9.77 13.80
CA LEU A 185 0.55 10.94 14.45
C LEU A 185 -0.39 12.15 14.55
N VAL A 186 -1.48 12.11 13.76
CA VAL A 186 -2.53 13.12 13.65
C VAL A 186 -3.89 12.43 13.60
N ASP A 187 -4.96 13.18 13.86
CA ASP A 187 -6.32 12.69 13.64
C ASP A 187 -6.58 12.61 12.14
N LEU A 188 -6.90 11.41 11.64
CA LEU A 188 -7.17 11.18 10.21
C LEU A 188 -8.67 11.28 9.90
N SER A 189 -9.52 10.87 10.84
CA SER A 189 -10.97 11.06 10.84
C SER A 189 -11.51 10.87 12.27
N GLU A 190 -12.80 11.09 12.53
CA GLU A 190 -13.40 10.80 13.85
C GLU A 190 -13.26 9.33 14.26
N SER A 191 -13.41 8.40 13.31
CA SER A 191 -13.24 6.95 13.51
C SER A 191 -11.78 6.50 13.65
N PHE A 192 -10.83 7.33 13.25
CA PHE A 192 -9.39 7.04 13.25
C PHE A 192 -8.60 8.22 13.84
N PRO A 193 -8.71 8.44 15.18
CA PRO A 193 -7.98 9.50 15.87
C PRO A 193 -6.49 9.18 15.97
N LYS A 194 -5.70 10.18 16.34
CA LYS A 194 -4.29 10.07 16.70
C LYS A 194 -4.06 8.92 17.71
N GLY A 195 -2.99 8.16 17.51
CA GLY A 195 -2.65 6.98 18.30
C GLY A 195 -3.31 5.69 17.80
N THR A 196 -4.17 5.74 16.79
CA THR A 196 -4.70 4.52 16.17
C THR A 196 -3.60 3.77 15.41
N GLY A 197 -3.46 2.48 15.68
CA GLY A 197 -2.58 1.58 14.96
C GLY A 197 -2.76 0.14 15.44
N VAL A 198 -2.88 -0.80 14.49
CA VAL A 198 -2.91 -2.23 14.75
C VAL A 198 -1.56 -2.82 14.32
N PRO A 199 -0.78 -3.43 15.22
CA PRO A 199 0.52 -3.99 14.86
C PRO A 199 0.34 -5.23 13.98
N ILE A 200 1.04 -5.26 12.84
CA ILE A 200 1.08 -6.39 11.92
C ILE A 200 2.46 -7.02 11.99
N LYS A 201 2.51 -8.31 12.30
CA LYS A 201 3.76 -9.08 12.35
C LYS A 201 4.11 -9.65 10.98
N GLU A 202 5.39 -9.76 10.71
CA GLU A 202 5.87 -10.49 9.53
C GLU A 202 5.74 -12.01 9.68
N LEU A 203 5.77 -12.71 8.55
CA LEU A 203 5.75 -14.17 8.44
C LEU A 203 7.12 -14.75 8.06
N ASN A 204 8.21 -13.99 8.26
CA ASN A 204 9.56 -14.33 7.80
C ASN A 204 9.64 -14.66 6.29
N ARG A 205 8.84 -13.98 5.48
CA ARG A 205 8.96 -14.06 4.01
C ARG A 205 10.11 -13.16 3.54
N LEU A 206 10.63 -13.44 2.36
CA LEU A 206 11.61 -12.54 1.74
C LEU A 206 10.95 -11.16 1.53
N GLY A 207 11.55 -10.13 2.11
CA GLY A 207 11.21 -8.73 1.81
C GLY A 207 11.77 -8.30 0.45
N TYR A 208 11.19 -7.25 -0.14
CA TYR A 208 11.44 -6.85 -1.53
C TYR A 208 11.48 -5.34 -1.80
#